data_AF-A0AAJ6YE85-F1
#
_entry.id   AF-A0AAJ6YE85-F1
#
_cell.length_a   1.000
_cell.length_b   1.000
_cell.length_c   1.000
_cell.angle_alpha   90.00
_cell.angle_beta   90.00
_cell.angle_gamma   90.00
#
_symmetry.space_group_name_H-M   'P 1'
#
loop_
_entity.id
_entity.type
_entity.pdbx_description
1 polymer ?
#
loop_
_entity_poly.entity_id
_entity_poly.type
_entity_poly.pdbx_seq_one_letter_code
_entity_poly.pdbx_strand_id
1 'polypeptide(L)'
;MSRFFRIYTKLLAKYPLGMQALQAGALLGLGDQIAQNYIEKRSAKNLDLIRTAQFAGIGFFIAGPATRTWYGILDKYFGSKGVIVVLKKVACDQLLFAPVFIAILLSTIALMQGHNLKSTKLKLKNEYTDILINNYKLWPIVQLLNFYFVPLHYQVLVVQAIAILWNTYISYRTNRDNYKIYSINRN
;
A
#
# COMPACT_ATOMS: atom_id res chain seq x y z
N MET A 1 -3.67 10.91 27.80
CA MET A 1 -2.95 10.31 26.64
C MET A 1 -1.90 9.34 27.14
N SER A 2 -1.89 8.10 26.65
CA SER A 2 -0.95 7.05 27.10
C SER A 2 0.51 7.42 26.78
N ARG A 3 1.46 6.93 27.58
CA ARG A 3 2.91 7.21 27.42
C ARG A 3 3.41 6.81 26.03
N PHE A 4 2.90 5.70 25.50
CA PHE A 4 3.18 5.21 24.16
C PHE A 4 2.74 6.21 23.07
N PHE A 5 1.49 6.68 23.14
CA PHE A 5 0.95 7.62 22.17
C PHE A 5 1.77 8.92 22.12
N ARG A 6 2.21 9.41 23.29
CA ARG A 6 3.05 10.61 23.38
C ARG A 6 4.45 10.43 22.79
N ILE A 7 5.03 9.23 22.92
CA ILE A 7 6.32 8.90 22.31
C ILE A 7 6.16 8.79 20.79
N TYR A 8 5.12 8.09 20.34
CA TYR A 8 4.78 7.96 18.92
C TYR A 8 4.58 9.33 18.25
N THR A 9 3.79 10.22 18.82
CA THR A 9 3.57 11.55 18.24
C THR A 9 4.83 12.40 18.22
N LYS A 10 5.69 12.31 19.25
CA LYS A 10 7.01 12.97 19.26
C LYS A 10 7.93 12.43 18.17
N LEU A 11 7.99 11.11 17.99
CA LEU A 11 8.80 10.49 16.95
C LEU A 11 8.28 10.82 15.54
N LEU A 12 6.96 10.82 15.36
CA LEU A 12 6.31 11.21 14.10
C LEU A 12 6.61 12.67 13.73
N ALA A 13 6.62 13.57 14.71
CA ALA A 13 6.97 14.97 14.49
C ALA A 13 8.48 15.15 14.19
N LYS A 14 9.36 14.39 14.87
CA LYS A 14 10.82 14.51 14.73
C LYS A 14 11.37 13.83 13.47
N TYR A 15 10.82 12.68 13.09
CA TYR A 15 11.27 11.86 11.96
C TYR A 15 10.09 11.42 11.08
N PRO A 16 9.39 12.37 10.42
CA PRO A 16 8.14 12.07 9.70
C PRO A 16 8.32 11.08 8.55
N LEU A 17 9.45 11.13 7.83
CA LEU A 17 9.75 10.19 6.74
C LEU A 17 10.04 8.78 7.27
N GLY A 18 10.91 8.66 8.28
CA GLY A 18 11.27 7.37 8.87
C GLY A 18 10.08 6.67 9.52
N MET A 19 9.22 7.43 10.20
CA MET A 19 8.00 6.87 10.80
C MET A 19 7.00 6.39 9.75
N GLN A 20 6.80 7.15 8.66
CA GLN A 20 5.93 6.71 7.57
C GLN A 20 6.50 5.50 6.81
N ALA A 21 7.81 5.46 6.59
CA ALA A 21 8.49 4.28 6.06
C ALA A 21 8.23 3.05 6.94
N LEU A 22 8.47 3.16 8.25
CA LEU A 22 8.26 2.07 9.19
C LEU A 22 6.80 1.58 9.20
N GLN A 23 5.84 2.50 9.22
CA GLN A 23 4.42 2.17 9.22
C GLN A 23 4.01 1.48 7.91
N ALA A 24 4.41 2.01 6.76
CA ALA A 24 4.11 1.42 5.47
C ALA A 24 4.74 0.02 5.33
N GLY A 25 5.98 -0.16 5.78
CA GLY A 25 6.64 -1.47 5.82
C GLY A 25 5.88 -2.48 6.69
N ALA A 26 5.52 -2.09 7.91
CA ALA A 26 4.73 -2.95 8.79
C ALA A 26 3.38 -3.33 8.17
N LEU A 27 2.67 -2.38 7.56
CA LEU A 27 1.35 -2.64 6.98
C LEU A 27 1.38 -3.49 5.72
N LEU A 28 2.39 -3.32 4.86
CA LEU A 28 2.54 -4.19 3.68
C LEU A 28 2.93 -5.62 4.09
N GLY A 29 3.87 -5.76 5.04
CA GLY A 29 4.23 -7.07 5.59
C GLY A 29 3.06 -7.78 6.28
N LEU A 30 2.27 -7.05 7.08
CA LEU A 30 1.07 -7.59 7.72
C LEU A 30 0.00 -7.98 6.70
N GLY A 31 -0.24 -7.16 5.69
CA GLY A 31 -1.16 -7.51 4.60
C GLY A 31 -0.73 -8.79 3.87
N ASP A 32 0.58 -8.94 3.65
CA ASP A 32 1.13 -10.16 3.07
C ASP A 32 0.91 -11.40 3.94
N GLN A 33 1.16 -11.30 5.23
CA GLN A 33 0.90 -12.38 6.19
C GLN A 33 -0.58 -12.76 6.23
N ILE A 34 -1.48 -11.79 6.18
CA ILE A 34 -2.93 -12.07 6.12
C ILE A 34 -3.28 -12.79 4.82
N ALA A 35 -2.71 -12.37 3.69
CA ALA A 35 -2.95 -13.02 2.40
C ALA A 35 -2.49 -14.49 2.42
N GLN A 36 -1.29 -14.75 2.95
CA GLN A 36 -0.76 -16.11 3.04
C GLN A 36 -1.56 -17.01 3.99
N ASN A 37 -1.94 -16.50 5.17
CA ASN A 37 -2.60 -17.28 6.21
C ASN A 37 -4.08 -17.52 5.91
N TYR A 38 -4.82 -16.49 5.51
CA TYR A 38 -6.29 -16.53 5.47
C TYR A 38 -6.84 -16.67 4.05
N ILE A 39 -6.16 -16.14 3.03
CA ILE A 39 -6.63 -16.22 1.64
C ILE A 39 -6.03 -17.45 0.94
N GLU A 40 -4.72 -17.61 0.99
CA GLU A 40 -4.01 -18.75 0.40
C GLU A 40 -4.06 -20.00 1.30
N LYS A 41 -4.47 -19.86 2.57
CA LYS A 41 -4.61 -20.94 3.55
C LYS A 41 -3.34 -21.82 3.66
N ARG A 42 -2.16 -21.20 3.62
CA ARG A 42 -0.89 -21.91 3.75
C ARG A 42 -0.75 -22.48 5.15
N SER A 43 -0.25 -23.72 5.25
CA SER A 43 0.18 -24.28 6.54
C SER A 43 1.34 -23.47 7.12
N ALA A 44 1.46 -23.41 8.45
CA ALA A 44 2.52 -22.66 9.15
C ALA A 44 3.95 -23.01 8.70
N LYS A 45 4.19 -24.25 8.26
CA LYS A 45 5.49 -24.71 7.72
C LYS A 45 5.80 -24.18 6.31
N ASN A 46 4.81 -23.63 5.62
CA ASN A 46 4.88 -23.21 4.20
C ASN A 46 4.75 -21.69 4.03
N LEU A 47 4.87 -20.93 5.11
CA LEU A 47 4.84 -19.47 5.04
C LEU A 47 6.11 -18.96 4.36
N ASP A 48 5.89 -18.10 3.36
CA ASP A 48 6.95 -17.46 2.62
C ASP A 48 7.35 -16.17 3.35
N LEU A 49 8.26 -16.32 4.31
CA LEU A 49 8.80 -15.21 5.09
C LEU A 49 9.66 -14.27 4.23
N ILE A 50 10.25 -14.78 3.16
CA ILE A 50 11.01 -13.96 2.21
C ILE A 50 10.04 -13.00 1.53
N ARG A 51 8.93 -13.48 0.97
CA ARG A 51 7.87 -12.64 0.40
C ARG A 51 7.38 -11.59 1.40
N THR A 52 7.14 -11.97 2.66
CA THR A 52 6.74 -10.99 3.68
C THR A 52 7.80 -9.92 3.91
N ALA A 53 9.08 -10.30 3.99
CA ALA A 53 10.18 -9.35 4.09
C ALA A 53 10.29 -8.46 2.86
N GLN A 54 10.02 -8.98 1.66
CA GLN A 54 9.98 -8.20 0.42
C GLN A 54 8.87 -7.14 0.47
N PHE A 55 7.64 -7.53 0.83
CA PHE A 55 6.51 -6.60 0.97
C PHE A 55 6.80 -5.54 2.05
N ALA A 56 7.37 -5.94 3.18
CA ALA A 56 7.78 -5.00 4.21
C ALA A 56 8.87 -4.02 3.72
N GLY A 57 9.84 -4.52 2.96
CA GLY A 57 10.89 -3.71 2.33
C GLY A 57 10.34 -2.71 1.31
N ILE A 58 9.40 -3.13 0.45
CA ILE A 58 8.70 -2.24 -0.48
C ILE A 58 7.96 -1.14 0.29
N GLY A 59 7.27 -1.50 1.37
CA GLY A 59 6.57 -0.54 2.20
C GLY A 59 7.54 0.49 2.80
N PHE A 60 8.67 0.02 3.31
CA PHE A 60 9.67 0.85 3.98
C PHE A 60 10.44 1.77 3.02
N PHE A 61 10.98 1.24 1.93
CA PHE A 61 11.88 1.98 1.05
C PHE A 61 11.15 2.74 -0.07
N ILE A 62 9.95 2.32 -0.45
CA ILE A 62 9.23 2.88 -1.60
C ILE A 62 7.92 3.52 -1.17
N ALA A 63 6.99 2.75 -0.61
CA ALA A 63 5.63 3.23 -0.37
C ALA A 63 5.56 4.38 0.66
N GLY A 64 6.22 4.21 1.81
CA GLY A 64 6.23 5.22 2.87
C GLY A 64 6.87 6.54 2.43
N PRO A 65 8.11 6.54 1.90
CA PRO A 65 8.73 7.75 1.38
C PRO A 65 7.96 8.41 0.25
N ALA A 66 7.44 7.63 -0.72
CA ALA A 66 6.68 8.16 -1.85
C ALA A 66 5.38 8.84 -1.39
N THR A 67 4.57 8.16 -0.57
CA THR A 67 3.29 8.70 -0.06
C THR A 67 3.50 9.92 0.83
N ARG A 68 4.51 9.91 1.73
CA ARG A 68 4.81 11.05 2.60
C ARG A 68 5.26 12.27 1.80
N THR A 69 6.08 12.06 0.78
CA THR A 69 6.54 13.14 -0.11
C THR A 69 5.37 13.70 -0.92
N TRP A 70 4.55 12.81 -1.49
CA TRP A 70 3.38 13.18 -2.27
C TRP A 70 2.35 14.00 -1.47
N TYR A 71 2.03 13.59 -0.25
CA TYR A 71 1.12 14.35 0.61
C TYR A 71 1.69 15.73 0.97
N GLY A 72 3.01 15.84 1.16
CA GLY A 72 3.67 17.14 1.33
C GLY A 72 3.55 18.05 0.10
N ILE A 73 3.65 17.48 -1.11
CA ILE A 73 3.42 18.19 -2.37
C ILE A 73 1.96 18.67 -2.44
N LEU A 74 0.99 17.78 -2.21
CA LEU A 74 -0.43 18.14 -2.23
C LEU A 74 -0.77 19.25 -1.23
N ASP A 75 -0.24 19.19 -0.01
CA ASP A 75 -0.43 20.22 1.00
C ASP A 75 0.17 21.56 0.58
N LYS A 76 1.36 21.55 -0.05
CA LYS A 76 2.04 22.76 -0.53
C LYS A 76 1.27 23.46 -1.66
N TYR A 77 0.70 22.69 -2.60
CA TYR A 77 0.04 23.26 -3.79
C TYR A 77 -1.44 23.56 -3.60
N PHE A 78 -2.17 22.79 -2.79
CA PHE A 78 -3.61 22.95 -2.63
C PHE A 78 -4.03 23.49 -1.25
N GLY A 79 -3.13 23.51 -0.27
CA GLY A 79 -3.44 23.91 1.10
C GLY A 79 -4.10 22.81 1.93
N SER A 80 -4.55 23.11 3.14
CA SER A 80 -4.98 22.10 4.12
C SER A 80 -6.48 22.09 4.45
N LYS A 81 -7.27 23.07 3.99
CA LYS A 81 -8.66 23.25 4.42
C LYS A 81 -9.60 23.52 3.23
N GLY A 82 -10.82 22.98 3.33
CA GLY A 82 -11.94 23.24 2.41
C GLY A 82 -12.27 22.05 1.51
N VAL A 83 -13.56 21.86 1.23
CA VAL A 83 -14.08 20.74 0.41
C VAL A 83 -13.50 20.77 -1.00
N ILE A 84 -13.39 21.95 -1.61
CA ILE A 84 -12.79 22.10 -2.95
C ILE A 84 -11.31 21.70 -2.96
N VAL A 85 -10.57 22.02 -1.90
CA VAL A 85 -9.16 21.62 -1.74
C VAL A 85 -9.07 20.09 -1.64
N VAL A 86 -9.94 19.47 -0.85
CA VAL A 86 -10.02 18.00 -0.73
C VAL A 86 -10.30 17.35 -2.09
N LEU A 87 -11.30 17.83 -2.84
CA LEU A 87 -11.63 17.29 -4.16
C LEU A 87 -10.46 17.42 -5.14
N LYS A 88 -9.77 18.57 -5.17
CA LYS A 88 -8.57 18.77 -6.00
C LYS A 88 -7.45 17.80 -5.63
N LYS A 89 -7.21 17.59 -4.33
CA LYS A 89 -6.21 16.62 -3.86
C LYS A 89 -6.55 15.19 -4.27
N VAL A 90 -7.79 14.76 -4.05
CA VAL A 90 -8.24 13.41 -4.43
C VAL A 90 -8.14 13.23 -5.94
N ALA A 91 -8.58 14.21 -6.74
CA ALA A 91 -8.45 14.14 -8.19
C ALA A 91 -6.98 14.04 -8.64
N CYS A 92 -6.10 14.88 -8.07
CA CYS A 92 -4.67 14.86 -8.38
C CYS A 92 -4.01 13.53 -7.97
N ASP A 93 -4.34 13.03 -6.78
CA ASP A 93 -3.84 11.76 -6.26
C ASP A 93 -4.25 10.58 -7.16
N GLN A 94 -5.52 10.51 -7.55
CA GLN A 94 -6.04 9.41 -8.33
C GLN A 94 -5.64 9.50 -9.81
N LEU A 95 -5.52 10.70 -10.39
CA LEU A 95 -5.19 10.85 -11.82
C LEU A 95 -3.69 10.85 -12.10
N LEU A 96 -2.85 11.26 -11.15
CA LEU A 96 -1.40 11.39 -11.36
C LEU A 96 -0.61 10.38 -10.53
N PHE A 97 -0.83 10.35 -9.22
CA PHE A 97 -0.01 9.55 -8.33
C PHE A 97 -0.36 8.07 -8.40
N ALA A 98 -1.63 7.70 -8.28
CA ALA A 98 -2.04 6.30 -8.24
C ALA A 98 -1.60 5.50 -9.49
N PRO A 99 -1.74 5.99 -10.74
CA PRO A 99 -1.26 5.28 -11.93
C PRO A 99 0.24 5.01 -11.88
N VAL A 100 1.04 6.05 -11.61
CA VAL A 100 2.49 5.96 -11.59
C VAL A 100 2.97 5.08 -10.43
N PHE A 101 2.39 5.29 -9.26
CA PHE A 101 2.73 4.54 -8.05
C PHE A 101 2.41 3.05 -8.20
N ILE A 102 1.24 2.68 -8.74
CA ILE A 102 0.87 1.29 -8.98
C ILE A 102 1.81 0.65 -10.01
N ALA A 103 2.16 1.35 -11.10
CA ALA A 103 3.08 0.83 -12.09
C ALA A 103 4.47 0.52 -11.48
N ILE A 104 4.99 1.44 -10.66
CA ILE A 104 6.25 1.25 -9.92
C ILE A 104 6.11 0.08 -8.95
N LEU A 105 5.04 0.04 -8.15
CA LEU A 105 4.80 -1.00 -7.16
C LEU A 105 4.79 -2.40 -7.79
N LEU A 106 4.03 -2.59 -8.87
CA LEU A 106 3.96 -3.87 -9.58
C LEU A 106 5.29 -4.24 -10.23
N SER A 107 6.01 -3.26 -10.77
CA SER A 107 7.34 -3.48 -11.34
C SER A 107 8.32 -3.96 -10.27
N THR A 108 8.33 -3.32 -9.10
CA THR A 108 9.18 -3.71 -7.98
C THR A 108 8.83 -5.11 -7.49
N ILE A 109 7.53 -5.41 -7.28
CA ILE A 109 7.10 -6.75 -6.85
C ILE A 109 7.58 -7.81 -7.85
N ALA A 110 7.41 -7.57 -9.15
CA ALA A 110 7.84 -8.51 -10.18
C ALA A 110 9.36 -8.73 -10.17
N LEU A 111 10.14 -7.66 -10.02
CA LEU A 111 11.60 -7.77 -9.95
C LEU A 111 12.06 -8.50 -8.67
N MET A 112 11.42 -8.25 -7.53
CA MET A 112 11.73 -8.96 -6.27
C MET A 112 11.36 -10.45 -6.32
N GLN A 113 10.36 -10.81 -7.13
CA GLN A 113 10.01 -12.20 -7.42
C GLN A 113 10.97 -12.86 -8.44
N GLY A 114 11.99 -12.14 -8.93
CA GLY A 114 12.99 -12.68 -9.86
C GLY A 114 12.59 -12.64 -11.33
N HIS A 115 11.51 -11.94 -11.70
CA HIS A 115 11.14 -11.78 -13.11
C HIS A 115 12.16 -10.88 -13.85
N ASN A 116 12.50 -11.24 -15.09
CA ASN A 116 13.28 -10.38 -15.97
C ASN A 116 12.41 -9.24 -16.56
N LEU A 117 13.03 -8.26 -17.20
CA LEU A 117 12.32 -7.07 -17.74
C LEU A 117 11.19 -7.41 -18.72
N LYS A 118 11.34 -8.45 -19.54
CA LYS A 118 10.31 -8.87 -20.50
C LYS A 118 9.10 -9.46 -19.76
N SER A 119 9.35 -10.34 -18.79
CA SER A 119 8.31 -10.92 -17.93
C SER A 119 7.62 -9.87 -17.06
N THR A 120 8.38 -8.91 -16.51
CA THR A 120 7.82 -7.78 -15.75
C THR A 120 6.89 -6.93 -16.60
N LYS A 121 7.28 -6.59 -17.83
CA LYS A 121 6.40 -5.85 -18.77
C LYS A 121 5.11 -6.61 -19.06
N LEU A 122 5.19 -7.92 -19.27
CA LEU A 122 4.02 -8.76 -19.50
C LEU A 122 3.09 -8.80 -18.27
N LYS A 123 3.68 -8.94 -17.08
CA LYS A 123 2.93 -8.93 -15.82
C LYS A 123 2.22 -7.59 -15.60
N LEU A 124 2.90 -6.47 -15.84
CA LEU A 124 2.27 -5.15 -15.81
C LEU A 124 1.12 -5.07 -16.80
N LYS A 125 1.31 -5.48 -18.06
CA LYS A 125 0.25 -5.45 -19.07
C LYS A 125 -1.00 -6.22 -18.62
N ASN A 126 -0.82 -7.33 -17.90
CA ASN A 126 -1.91 -8.20 -17.47
C ASN A 126 -2.58 -7.75 -16.17
N GLU A 127 -1.83 -7.21 -15.21
CA GLU A 127 -2.34 -6.93 -13.86
C GLU A 127 -2.62 -5.45 -13.61
N TYR A 128 -1.92 -4.54 -14.29
CA TYR A 128 -1.94 -3.11 -13.99
C TYR A 128 -3.34 -2.51 -14.09
N THR A 129 -4.04 -2.74 -15.20
CA THR A 129 -5.36 -2.16 -15.44
C THR A 129 -6.37 -2.64 -14.40
N ASP A 130 -6.40 -3.94 -14.10
CA ASP A 130 -7.29 -4.52 -13.09
C ASP A 130 -7.02 -3.94 -11.69
N ILE A 131 -5.76 -3.83 -11.32
CA ILE A 131 -5.35 -3.28 -10.01
C ILE A 131 -5.67 -1.79 -9.94
N LEU A 132 -5.43 -1.03 -10.99
CA LEU A 132 -5.75 0.40 -11.06
C LEU A 132 -7.26 0.64 -10.97
N ILE A 133 -8.08 -0.15 -11.68
CA ILE A 133 -9.54 -0.06 -11.59
C ILE A 133 -10.01 -0.38 -10.16
N ASN A 134 -9.48 -1.42 -9.53
CA ASN A 134 -9.84 -1.75 -8.15
C ASN A 134 -9.34 -0.69 -7.15
N ASN A 135 -8.23 -0.02 -7.43
CA ASN A 135 -7.79 1.16 -6.68
C ASN A 135 -8.85 2.28 -6.75
N TYR A 136 -9.35 2.60 -7.96
CA TYR A 136 -10.37 3.62 -8.17
C TYR A 136 -11.74 3.27 -7.59
N LYS A 137 -12.06 1.98 -7.45
CA LYS A 137 -13.30 1.56 -6.76
C LYS A 137 -13.24 1.80 -5.25
N LEU A 138 -12.05 1.73 -4.66
CA LEU A 138 -11.86 1.77 -3.22
C LEU A 138 -11.47 3.18 -2.74
N TRP A 139 -10.34 3.68 -3.20
CA TRP A 139 -9.66 4.81 -2.57
C TRP A 139 -10.36 6.16 -2.71
N PRO A 140 -10.97 6.53 -3.85
CA PRO A 140 -11.70 7.79 -3.95
C PRO A 140 -12.81 7.90 -2.91
N ILE A 141 -13.64 6.86 -2.75
CA ILE A 141 -14.74 6.85 -1.79
C ILE A 141 -14.20 6.85 -0.36
N VAL A 142 -13.18 6.03 -0.08
CA VAL A 142 -12.53 6.01 1.24
C VAL A 142 -12.00 7.39 1.62
N GLN A 143 -11.29 8.07 0.72
CA GLN A 143 -10.74 9.39 0.99
C GLN A 143 -11.82 10.45 1.16
N LEU A 144 -12.87 10.43 0.33
CA LEU A 144 -14.01 11.35 0.47
C LEU A 144 -14.70 11.20 1.82
N LEU A 145 -15.04 9.97 2.22
CA LEU A 145 -15.66 9.69 3.51
C LEU A 145 -14.74 10.06 4.67
N ASN A 146 -13.44 9.77 4.54
CA ASN A 146 -12.45 10.07 5.56
C ASN A 146 -12.32 11.58 5.79
N PHE A 147 -12.18 12.37 4.71
CA PHE A 147 -12.06 13.81 4.83
C PHE A 147 -13.36 14.50 5.24
N TYR A 148 -14.52 13.92 4.93
CA TYR A 148 -15.81 14.50 5.25
C TYR A 148 -16.29 14.17 6.67
N PHE A 149 -16.23 12.90 7.09
CA PHE A 149 -16.81 12.44 8.37
C PHE A 149 -15.80 12.30 9.50
N VAL A 150 -14.53 12.04 9.20
CA VAL A 150 -13.55 11.66 10.21
C VAL A 150 -12.75 12.88 10.65
N PRO A 151 -12.72 13.21 11.95
CA PRO A 151 -11.88 14.28 12.46
C PRO A 151 -10.42 14.08 12.08
N LEU A 152 -9.70 15.17 11.78
CA LEU A 152 -8.32 15.16 11.25
C LEU A 152 -7.37 14.20 11.98
N HIS A 153 -7.48 14.09 13.31
CA HIS A 153 -6.61 13.25 14.13
C HIS A 153 -6.89 11.73 14.00
N TYR A 154 -8.06 11.33 13.53
CA TYR A 154 -8.43 9.93 13.31
C TYR A 154 -8.31 9.49 11.84
N GLN A 155 -8.15 10.43 10.91
CA GLN A 155 -8.13 10.13 9.47
C GLN A 155 -7.05 9.13 9.08
N VAL A 156 -5.87 9.23 9.71
CA VAL A 156 -4.78 8.28 9.49
C VAL A 156 -5.19 6.87 9.91
N LEU A 157 -5.85 6.71 11.05
CA LEU A 157 -6.22 5.38 11.55
C LEU A 157 -7.21 4.67 10.62
N VAL A 158 -8.19 5.41 10.07
CA VAL A 158 -9.14 4.86 9.09
C VAL A 158 -8.41 4.41 7.83
N VAL A 159 -7.51 5.24 7.30
CA VAL A 159 -6.69 4.88 6.13
C VAL A 159 -5.86 3.63 6.41
N GLN A 160 -5.20 3.55 7.57
CA GLN A 160 -4.38 2.38 7.90
C GLN A 160 -5.22 1.10 8.04
N ALA A 161 -6.44 1.18 8.58
CA ALA A 161 -7.32 0.02 8.69
C ALA A 161 -7.71 -0.52 7.30
N ILE A 162 -8.09 0.36 6.37
CA ILE A 162 -8.40 -0.04 4.99
C ILE A 162 -7.15 -0.47 4.22
N ALA A 163 -5.99 0.13 4.50
CA ALA A 163 -4.72 -0.20 3.87
C ALA A 163 -4.32 -1.66 4.12
N ILE A 164 -4.65 -2.25 5.27
CA ILE A 164 -4.41 -3.68 5.52
C ILE A 164 -5.14 -4.55 4.49
N LEU A 165 -6.42 -4.25 4.23
CA LEU A 165 -7.22 -4.98 3.23
C LEU A 165 -6.64 -4.79 1.82
N TRP A 166 -6.27 -3.56 1.47
CA TRP A 166 -5.65 -3.26 0.18
C TRP A 166 -4.31 -3.99 0.00
N ASN A 167 -3.43 -3.96 0.99
CA ASN A 167 -2.13 -4.63 0.95
C ASN A 167 -2.27 -6.15 0.86
N THR A 168 -3.26 -6.71 1.57
CA THR A 168 -3.64 -8.12 1.46
C THR A 168 -4.08 -8.46 0.04
N TYR A 169 -4.93 -7.62 -0.57
CA TYR A 169 -5.36 -7.78 -1.96
C TYR A 169 -4.18 -7.71 -2.95
N ILE A 170 -3.30 -6.71 -2.83
CA ILE A 170 -2.12 -6.58 -3.70
C ILE A 170 -1.21 -7.81 -3.57
N SER A 171 -0.92 -8.22 -2.32
CA SER A 171 -0.10 -9.39 -2.05
C SER A 171 -0.69 -10.65 -2.70
N TYR A 172 -1.97 -10.92 -2.47
CA TYR A 172 -2.66 -12.05 -3.09
C TYR A 172 -2.65 -11.99 -4.62
N ARG A 173 -3.04 -10.85 -5.22
CA ARG A 173 -3.19 -10.76 -6.68
C ARG A 173 -1.87 -10.91 -7.40
N THR A 174 -0.82 -10.26 -6.91
CA THR A 174 0.53 -10.28 -7.53
C THR A 174 1.27 -11.60 -7.32
N ASN A 175 0.77 -12.49 -6.44
CA ASN A 175 1.35 -13.81 -6.17
C ASN A 175 0.44 -14.98 -6.58
N ARG A 176 -0.76 -14.70 -7.12
CA ARG A 176 -1.75 -15.72 -7.45
C ARG A 176 -1.23 -16.76 -8.45
N ASP A 177 -0.50 -16.33 -9.47
CA ASP A 177 0.02 -17.23 -10.51
C ASP A 177 1.15 -18.11 -9.98
N ASN A 178 2.03 -17.55 -9.12
CA ASN A 178 3.05 -18.32 -8.42
C ASN A 178 2.41 -19.38 -7.52
N TYR A 179 1.36 -19.01 -6.76
CA TYR A 179 0.64 -19.95 -5.90
C TYR A 179 0.03 -21.13 -6.68
N LYS A 180 -0.61 -20.86 -7.83
CA LYS A 180 -1.17 -21.93 -8.69
C LYS A 180 -0.09 -22.93 -9.12
N ILE A 181 1.08 -22.45 -9.55
CA ILE A 181 2.20 -23.31 -9.95
C ILE A 181 2.67 -24.19 -8.78
N TYR A 182 2.86 -23.60 -7.58
CA TYR A 182 3.23 -24.37 -6.39
C TYR A 182 2.19 -25.41 -5.97
N SER A 183 0.90 -25.11 -6.14
CA SER A 183 -0.18 -26.04 -5.79
C SER A 183 -0.29 -27.23 -6.76
N ILE A 184 0.02 -27.03 -8.05
CA ILE A 184 0.01 -28.09 -9.06
C ILE A 184 1.18 -29.05 -8.85
N ASN A 185 2.38 -28.54 -8.54
CA ASN A 185 3.56 -29.37 -8.32
C ASN A 185 3.54 -30.18 -7.00
N ARG A 186 2.51 -30.02 -6.17
CA ARG A 186 2.35 -30.72 -4.88
C ARG A 186 1.36 -31.89 -4.90
N ASN A 187 0.58 -32.02 -5.97
CA ASN A 187 -0.36 -33.11 -6.18
C ASN A 187 0.21 -34.09 -7.19
#